data_AF-A0A936CLV6-F1
#
_entry.id   AF-A0A936CLV6-F1
#
_cell.length_a   1.000
_cell.length_b   1.000
_cell.length_c   1.000
_cell.angle_alpha   90.00
_cell.angle_beta   90.00
_cell.angle_gamma   90.00
#
_symmetry.space_group_name_H-M   'P 1'
#
loop_
_entity.id
_entity.type
_entity.pdbx_description
1 polymer ?
#
loop_
_entity_poly.entity_id
_entity_poly.type
_entity_poly.pdbx_seq_one_letter_code
_entity_poly.pdbx_strand_id
1 'polypeptide(L)'
;MRIARVPLYLVGILFAVVVLDCTSKSGLRADGDGDVTIEIPMPYDVVRSIVSTADVPDGATWDQLLDRAVVTKRVAPVRIYFQNAADVKYEHITELIKVQILPLLASVHETSGLKFDWVHDLNEADTVIVFADRASQGLAAIGEVRLVKWLGQPREEFDAGLETFRSDESECLGFTVAPGGIITRAVGFVSTGQSASSEENCIAKNLLYAIGLRGPADGPSARNLDYSSRTIDILDKLGLQTIYGRNVQPGIKLREVIEVKSDE
;
A
#
# COMPACT_ATOMS: atom_id res chain seq x y z
N MET A 1 -14.13 -19.59 17.19
CA MET A 1 -14.83 -18.34 17.55
C MET A 1 -14.09 -17.72 18.75
N ARG A 2 -13.20 -16.74 18.52
CA ARG A 2 -12.43 -16.10 19.60
C ARG A 2 -13.10 -14.76 19.92
N ILE A 3 -13.69 -14.65 21.11
CA ILE A 3 -14.27 -13.40 21.62
C ILE A 3 -13.13 -12.64 22.30
N ALA A 4 -12.58 -11.64 21.60
CA ALA A 4 -11.65 -10.69 22.21
C ALA A 4 -12.48 -9.61 22.92
N ARG A 5 -12.25 -9.42 24.22
CA ARG A 5 -12.79 -8.26 24.96
C ARG A 5 -11.90 -7.06 24.66
N VAL A 6 -12.33 -6.25 23.69
CA VAL A 6 -11.74 -4.92 23.42
C VAL A 6 -12.50 -3.89 24.26
N PRO A 7 -11.83 -2.94 24.94
CA PRO A 7 -12.51 -1.91 25.72
C PRO A 7 -13.49 -1.11 24.84
N LEU A 8 -14.73 -0.99 25.32
CA LEU A 8 -15.92 -0.52 24.60
C LEU A 8 -15.74 0.88 23.95
N TYR A 9 -14.88 1.72 24.51
CA TYR A 9 -14.66 3.09 24.08
C TYR A 9 -13.86 3.19 22.77
N LEU A 10 -12.94 2.25 22.54
CA LEU A 10 -12.13 2.15 21.31
C LEU A 10 -12.90 1.51 20.14
N VAL A 11 -13.89 0.68 20.45
CA VAL A 11 -14.77 0.05 19.46
C VAL A 11 -15.72 1.07 18.83
N GLY A 12 -16.19 2.07 19.60
CA GLY A 12 -17.15 3.07 19.12
C GLY A 12 -16.59 4.05 18.09
N ILE A 13 -15.31 4.43 18.20
CA ILE A 13 -14.69 5.50 17.38
C ILE A 13 -14.44 5.02 15.94
N LEU A 14 -13.94 3.78 15.79
CA LEU A 14 -13.78 3.20 14.45
C LEU A 14 -15.13 2.81 13.85
N PHE A 15 -16.11 2.43 14.68
CA PHE A 15 -17.49 2.20 14.23
C PHE A 15 -18.12 3.46 13.62
N ALA A 16 -17.87 4.65 14.18
CA ALA A 16 -18.40 5.89 13.63
C ALA A 16 -17.83 6.19 12.23
N VAL A 17 -16.52 5.98 12.02
CA VAL A 17 -15.87 6.11 10.70
C VAL A 17 -16.41 5.08 9.70
N VAL A 18 -16.62 3.83 10.15
CA VAL A 18 -17.18 2.73 9.35
C VAL A 18 -18.66 2.95 8.99
N VAL A 19 -19.46 3.52 9.89
CA VAL A 19 -20.90 3.71 9.70
C VAL A 19 -21.22 4.94 8.85
N LEU A 20 -20.39 6.00 8.88
CA LEU A 20 -20.61 7.20 8.07
C LEU A 20 -20.29 7.00 6.58
N ASP A 21 -19.31 6.16 6.23
CA ASP A 21 -18.87 5.98 4.83
C ASP A 21 -19.47 4.76 4.11
N CYS A 22 -20.12 3.84 4.85
CA CYS A 22 -20.91 2.75 4.27
C CYS A 22 -22.15 3.22 3.47
N THR A 23 -22.43 4.53 3.44
CA THR A 23 -23.48 5.11 2.59
C THR A 23 -23.02 5.40 1.16
N SER A 24 -21.72 5.30 0.86
CA SER A 24 -21.17 5.44 -0.49
C SER A 24 -20.44 4.18 -0.96
N LYS A 25 -21.21 3.24 -1.52
CA LYS A 25 -20.76 2.09 -2.32
C LYS A 25 -19.77 1.14 -1.62
N SER A 26 -20.29 0.37 -0.67
CA SER A 26 -19.68 -0.88 -0.22
C SER A 26 -19.78 -1.94 -1.32
N GLY A 27 -18.74 -2.78 -1.43
CA GLY A 27 -18.68 -3.92 -2.34
C GLY A 27 -19.79 -4.92 -2.01
N LEU A 28 -20.90 -4.81 -2.74
CA LEU A 28 -22.02 -5.73 -2.69
C LEU A 28 -21.61 -7.03 -3.36
N ARG A 29 -21.19 -8.03 -2.58
CA ARG A 29 -21.16 -9.41 -3.07
C ARG A 29 -22.54 -10.01 -2.82
N ALA A 30 -23.32 -10.15 -3.89
CA ALA A 30 -24.57 -10.88 -3.86
C ALA A 30 -24.23 -12.37 -3.88
N ASP A 31 -24.35 -13.04 -2.75
CA ASP A 31 -24.50 -14.49 -2.79
C ASP A 31 -25.86 -14.81 -3.40
N GLY A 32 -25.94 -15.93 -4.12
CA GLY A 32 -27.03 -16.31 -5.02
C GLY A 32 -28.41 -16.53 -4.40
N ASP A 33 -28.67 -15.96 -3.22
CA ASP A 33 -29.94 -15.99 -2.52
C ASP A 33 -30.19 -14.68 -1.74
N GLY A 34 -30.10 -13.53 -2.41
CA GLY A 34 -30.68 -12.24 -1.95
C GLY A 34 -30.14 -11.59 -0.67
N ASP A 35 -29.32 -12.28 0.13
CA ASP A 35 -28.71 -11.76 1.34
C ASP A 35 -27.41 -11.03 1.00
N VAL A 36 -27.42 -9.73 1.30
CA VAL A 36 -26.22 -8.88 1.22
C VAL A 36 -25.44 -9.06 2.52
N THR A 37 -24.31 -9.74 2.46
CA THR A 37 -23.36 -9.78 3.58
C THR A 37 -22.41 -8.58 3.46
N ILE A 38 -22.47 -7.67 4.42
CA ILE A 38 -21.51 -6.57 4.55
C ILE A 38 -20.41 -7.03 5.50
N GLU A 39 -19.22 -7.35 4.96
CA GLU A 39 -18.03 -7.56 5.78
C GLU A 39 -17.52 -6.20 6.26
N ILE A 40 -17.68 -5.93 7.55
CA ILE A 40 -17.14 -4.74 8.20
C ILE A 40 -15.75 -5.07 8.73
N PRO A 41 -14.69 -4.38 8.26
CA PRO A 41 -13.34 -4.59 8.79
C PRO A 41 -13.27 -4.27 10.28
N MET A 42 -12.58 -5.10 11.05
CA MET A 42 -12.36 -4.80 12.46
C MET A 42 -11.30 -3.69 12.59
N PRO A 43 -11.32 -2.89 13.67
CA PRO A 43 -10.24 -1.95 14.00
C PRO A 43 -8.85 -2.57 13.92
N TYR A 44 -8.76 -3.81 14.37
CA TYR A 44 -7.57 -4.65 14.29
C TYR A 44 -6.99 -4.75 12.87
N ASP A 45 -7.87 -4.97 11.89
CA ASP A 45 -7.48 -5.16 10.50
C ASP A 45 -7.02 -3.84 9.88
N VAL A 46 -7.67 -2.71 10.22
CA VAL A 46 -7.29 -1.37 9.75
C VAL A 46 -5.90 -0.99 10.24
N VAL A 47 -5.57 -1.22 11.51
CA VAL A 47 -4.20 -0.96 11.99
C VAL A 47 -3.20 -1.88 11.31
N ARG A 48 -3.54 -3.16 11.12
CA ARG A 48 -2.66 -4.08 10.41
C ARG A 48 -2.48 -3.74 8.94
N SER A 49 -3.36 -2.96 8.31
CA SER A 49 -3.14 -2.47 6.93
C SER A 49 -2.14 -1.30 6.87
N ILE A 50 -1.89 -0.63 8.00
CA ILE A 50 -0.99 0.53 8.11
C ILE A 50 0.41 0.14 8.60
N VAL A 51 0.55 -0.98 9.32
CA VAL A 51 1.82 -1.41 9.93
C VAL A 51 2.46 -2.55 9.14
N SER A 52 3.79 -2.49 8.99
CA SER A 52 4.57 -3.56 8.37
C SER A 52 4.52 -4.85 9.19
N THR A 53 4.40 -5.99 8.52
CA THR A 53 4.49 -7.30 9.19
C THR A 53 5.84 -7.58 9.80
N ALA A 54 6.92 -7.00 9.26
CA ALA A 54 8.26 -7.16 9.85
C ALA A 54 8.34 -6.52 11.24
N ASP A 55 7.52 -5.49 11.50
CA ASP A 55 7.48 -4.76 12.77
C ASP A 55 6.49 -5.38 13.78
N VAL A 56 5.69 -6.35 13.31
CA VAL A 56 4.58 -6.96 14.06
C VAL A 56 4.80 -8.46 14.19
N PRO A 57 5.17 -8.95 15.38
CA PRO A 57 5.22 -10.39 15.64
C PRO A 57 3.87 -11.06 15.40
N ASP A 58 3.89 -12.30 14.92
CA ASP A 58 2.68 -13.11 14.83
C ASP A 58 1.98 -13.20 16.19
N GLY A 59 0.69 -12.86 16.22
CA GLY A 59 -0.10 -12.86 17.44
C GLY A 59 0.11 -11.65 18.37
N ALA A 60 0.72 -10.57 17.88
CA ALA A 60 0.81 -9.31 18.62
C ALA A 60 -0.56 -8.86 19.16
N THR A 61 -0.58 -8.37 20.40
CA THR A 61 -1.79 -7.80 20.98
C THR A 61 -2.10 -6.44 20.33
N TRP A 62 -3.36 -6.00 20.43
CA TRP A 62 -3.79 -4.69 19.95
C TRP A 62 -2.95 -3.55 20.54
N ASP A 63 -2.65 -3.58 21.84
CA ASP A 63 -1.81 -2.56 22.47
C ASP A 63 -0.38 -2.56 21.94
N GLN A 64 0.20 -3.75 21.69
CA GLN A 64 1.54 -3.86 21.12
C GLN A 64 1.62 -3.29 19.70
N LEU A 65 0.56 -3.45 18.91
CA LEU A 65 0.45 -2.83 17.60
C LEU A 65 0.44 -1.30 17.72
N LEU A 66 -0.42 -0.76 18.58
CA LEU A 66 -0.57 0.69 18.73
C LEU A 66 0.67 1.38 19.29
N ASP A 67 1.42 0.72 20.18
CA ASP A 67 2.61 1.28 20.82
C ASP A 67 3.84 1.29 19.93
N ARG A 68 3.92 0.35 18.98
CA ARG A 68 5.07 0.20 18.05
C ARG A 68 4.85 0.90 16.72
N ALA A 69 3.59 1.09 16.33
CA ALA A 69 3.26 1.63 15.04
C ALA A 69 3.36 3.16 15.01
N VAL A 70 4.14 3.65 14.06
CA VAL A 70 4.19 5.07 13.68
C VAL A 70 3.59 5.25 12.29
N VAL A 71 2.89 6.36 12.09
CA VAL A 71 2.36 6.73 10.78
C VAL A 71 3.52 7.03 9.85
N THR A 72 3.70 6.16 8.86
CA THR A 72 4.60 6.42 7.75
C THR A 72 3.78 6.81 6.53
N LYS A 73 3.90 8.05 6.05
CA LYS A 73 3.10 8.50 4.91
C LYS A 73 3.84 9.43 3.98
N ARG A 74 3.31 9.51 2.76
CA ARG A 74 3.71 10.47 1.76
C ARG A 74 2.98 11.79 2.01
N VAL A 75 3.66 12.91 1.80
CA VAL A 75 3.06 14.26 2.01
C VAL A 75 3.12 15.16 0.78
N ALA A 76 3.91 14.77 -0.22
CA ALA A 76 4.04 15.47 -1.50
C ALA A 76 3.41 14.65 -2.63
N PRO A 77 3.07 15.26 -3.77
CA PRO A 77 2.68 14.53 -4.97
C PRO A 77 3.65 13.37 -5.26
N VAL A 78 3.08 12.28 -5.79
CA VAL A 78 3.83 11.07 -6.11
C VAL A 78 4.18 11.13 -7.59
N ARG A 79 5.47 11.16 -7.90
CA ARG A 79 5.99 11.12 -9.28
C ARG A 79 6.48 9.71 -9.57
N ILE A 80 5.73 9.01 -10.41
CA ILE A 80 5.94 7.60 -10.71
C ILE A 80 6.72 7.47 -12.01
N TYR A 81 7.81 6.73 -11.98
CA TYR A 81 8.55 6.29 -13.16
C TYR A 81 8.38 4.79 -13.33
N PHE A 82 7.99 4.37 -14.54
CA PHE A 82 7.88 2.96 -14.91
C PHE A 82 9.11 2.54 -15.69
N GLN A 83 9.75 1.46 -15.25
CA GLN A 83 10.86 0.82 -15.95
C GLN A 83 10.44 -0.60 -16.35
N ASN A 84 10.74 -1.01 -17.57
CA ASN A 84 10.61 -2.38 -18.00
C ASN A 84 11.96 -2.96 -18.40
N ALA A 85 12.15 -4.27 -18.18
CA ALA A 85 13.24 -5.03 -18.76
C ALA A 85 13.03 -5.19 -20.28
N ALA A 86 14.11 -5.48 -21.01
CA ALA A 86 14.12 -5.46 -22.47
C ALA A 86 13.22 -6.53 -23.13
N ASP A 87 12.98 -7.63 -22.42
CA ASP A 87 12.13 -8.75 -22.80
C ASP A 87 10.63 -8.50 -22.50
N VAL A 88 10.32 -7.50 -21.70
CA VAL A 88 8.94 -7.12 -21.39
C VAL A 88 8.35 -6.28 -22.52
N LYS A 89 7.21 -6.73 -23.05
CA LYS A 89 6.50 -6.03 -24.13
C LYS A 89 5.96 -4.68 -23.65
N TYR A 90 6.40 -3.61 -24.30
CA TYR A 90 5.96 -2.24 -23.99
C TYR A 90 4.43 -2.04 -24.10
N GLU A 91 3.79 -2.74 -25.04
CA GLU A 91 2.33 -2.71 -25.23
C GLU A 91 1.58 -3.22 -24.01
N HIS A 92 2.04 -4.33 -23.40
CA HIS A 92 1.47 -4.91 -22.18
C HIS A 92 1.52 -3.93 -21.01
N ILE A 93 2.68 -3.28 -20.80
CA ILE A 93 2.85 -2.27 -19.75
C ILE A 93 1.97 -1.05 -19.99
N THR A 94 1.86 -0.61 -21.24
CA THR A 94 1.00 0.51 -21.60
C THR A 94 -0.47 0.20 -21.34
N GLU A 95 -0.90 -1.02 -21.63
CA GLU A 95 -2.25 -1.50 -21.32
C GLU A 95 -2.47 -1.50 -19.81
N LEU A 96 -1.61 -2.16 -19.02
CA LEU A 96 -1.67 -2.16 -17.56
C LEU A 96 -1.76 -0.74 -16.98
N ILE A 97 -0.94 0.20 -17.45
CA ILE A 97 -0.98 1.58 -16.98
C ILE A 97 -2.36 2.21 -17.22
N LYS A 98 -2.84 2.17 -18.47
CA LYS A 98 -4.08 2.85 -18.86
C LYS A 98 -5.32 2.22 -18.22
N VAL A 99 -5.32 0.90 -18.19
CA VAL A 99 -6.47 0.08 -17.87
C VAL A 99 -6.56 -0.11 -16.36
N GLN A 100 -5.43 -0.32 -15.67
CA GLN A 100 -5.41 -0.72 -14.26
C GLN A 100 -4.89 0.38 -13.34
N ILE A 101 -3.76 1.01 -13.69
CA ILE A 101 -3.10 1.96 -12.79
C ILE A 101 -3.89 3.27 -12.70
N LEU A 102 -4.28 3.87 -13.82
CA LEU A 102 -4.96 5.18 -13.79
C LEU A 102 -6.25 5.19 -12.95
N PRO A 103 -7.16 4.19 -13.06
CA PRO A 103 -8.33 4.10 -12.18
C PRO A 103 -7.97 3.94 -10.70
N LEU A 104 -6.96 3.12 -10.41
CA LEU A 104 -6.48 2.93 -9.04
C LEU A 104 -5.95 4.24 -8.45
N LEU A 105 -5.11 4.97 -9.20
CA LEU A 105 -4.57 6.26 -8.76
C LEU A 105 -5.67 7.29 -8.54
N ALA A 106 -6.73 7.28 -9.34
CA ALA A 106 -7.90 8.14 -9.13
C ALA A 106 -8.60 7.80 -7.81
N SER A 107 -8.85 6.52 -7.53
CA SER A 107 -9.50 6.08 -6.29
C SER A 107 -8.65 6.41 -5.04
N VAL A 108 -7.33 6.25 -5.14
CA VAL A 108 -6.39 6.65 -4.09
C VAL A 108 -6.37 8.17 -3.91
N HIS A 109 -6.39 8.93 -5.00
CA HIS A 109 -6.46 10.40 -4.96
C HIS A 109 -7.72 10.87 -4.23
N GLU A 110 -8.89 10.32 -4.57
CA GLU A 110 -10.17 10.66 -3.93
C GLU A 110 -10.12 10.43 -2.41
N THR A 111 -9.45 9.37 -1.98
CA THR A 111 -9.41 8.98 -0.56
C THR A 111 -8.33 9.73 0.24
N SER A 112 -7.15 9.94 -0.34
CA SER A 112 -5.98 10.49 0.36
C SER A 112 -5.72 11.98 0.07
N GLY A 113 -6.30 12.52 -1.01
CA GLY A 113 -5.97 13.83 -1.55
C GLY A 113 -4.62 13.91 -2.26
N LEU A 114 -3.84 12.82 -2.31
CA LEU A 114 -2.53 12.79 -2.98
C LEU A 114 -2.68 12.89 -4.49
N LYS A 115 -1.83 13.71 -5.11
CA LYS A 115 -1.72 13.79 -6.57
C LYS A 115 -0.67 12.81 -7.09
N PHE A 116 -0.90 12.29 -8.28
CA PHE A 116 0.00 11.36 -8.95
C PHE A 116 0.35 11.89 -10.34
N ASP A 117 1.64 11.92 -10.62
CA ASP A 117 2.19 12.35 -11.89
C ASP A 117 3.04 11.21 -12.48
N TRP A 118 2.81 10.88 -13.74
CA TRP A 118 3.70 9.97 -14.47
C TRP A 118 4.85 10.79 -15.07
N VAL A 119 6.09 10.38 -14.77
CA VAL A 119 7.31 11.02 -15.29
C VAL A 119 8.12 10.06 -16.17
N HIS A 120 8.96 10.63 -17.03
CA HIS A 120 9.77 9.89 -18.00
C HIS A 120 11.27 9.84 -17.65
N ASP A 121 11.70 10.54 -16.59
CA ASP A 121 13.07 10.47 -16.07
C ASP A 121 13.05 9.98 -14.61
N LEU A 122 13.89 8.99 -14.30
CA LEU A 122 14.12 8.49 -12.95
C LEU A 122 14.47 9.62 -11.95
N ASN A 123 15.22 10.63 -12.37
CA ASN A 123 15.65 11.72 -11.49
C ASN A 123 14.50 12.64 -11.07
N GLU A 124 13.43 12.68 -11.88
CA GLU A 124 12.20 13.39 -11.55
C GLU A 124 11.29 12.57 -10.65
N ALA A 125 11.48 11.26 -10.63
CA ALA A 125 10.65 10.34 -9.88
C ALA A 125 10.97 10.32 -8.38
N ASP A 126 9.98 9.89 -7.62
CA ASP A 126 10.11 9.48 -6.23
C ASP A 126 9.56 8.08 -5.98
N THR A 127 8.77 7.56 -6.92
CA THR A 127 8.34 6.17 -6.93
C THR A 127 8.79 5.53 -8.23
N VAL A 128 9.41 4.34 -8.14
CA VAL A 128 9.84 3.57 -9.30
C VAL A 128 9.14 2.22 -9.28
N ILE A 129 8.48 1.87 -10.38
CA ILE A 129 7.86 0.55 -10.54
C ILE A 129 8.56 -0.15 -11.70
N VAL A 130 9.02 -1.38 -11.44
CA VAL A 130 9.89 -2.14 -12.33
C VAL A 130 9.18 -3.40 -12.77
N PHE A 131 9.06 -3.59 -14.07
CA PHE A 131 8.48 -4.78 -14.69
C PHE A 131 9.58 -5.64 -15.30
N ALA A 132 9.69 -6.89 -14.87
CA ALA A 132 10.54 -7.90 -15.48
C ALA A 132 10.05 -9.29 -15.09
N ASP A 133 10.46 -10.35 -15.77
CA ASP A 133 10.08 -11.70 -15.35
C ASP A 133 10.70 -12.05 -14.00
N ARG A 134 11.93 -11.58 -13.75
CA ARG A 134 12.67 -11.79 -12.50
C ARG A 134 13.23 -10.49 -11.91
N ALA A 135 13.35 -10.47 -10.59
CA ALA A 135 13.82 -9.29 -9.87
C ALA A 135 15.25 -8.86 -10.26
N SER A 136 16.16 -9.79 -10.52
CA SER A 136 17.53 -9.47 -10.96
C SER A 136 17.57 -8.79 -12.33
N GLN A 137 16.69 -9.20 -13.26
CA GLN A 137 16.56 -8.58 -14.57
C GLN A 137 16.02 -7.14 -14.45
N GLY A 138 15.04 -6.93 -13.57
CA GLY A 138 14.54 -5.59 -13.25
C GLY A 138 15.63 -4.69 -12.67
N LEU A 139 16.45 -5.22 -11.76
CA LEU A 139 17.58 -4.50 -11.19
C LEU A 139 18.63 -4.15 -12.26
N ALA A 140 18.92 -5.08 -13.17
CA ALA A 140 19.82 -4.84 -14.30
C ALA A 140 19.27 -3.76 -15.26
N ALA A 141 17.96 -3.73 -15.49
CA ALA A 141 17.31 -2.76 -16.38
C ALA A 141 17.41 -1.32 -15.85
N ILE A 142 17.26 -1.10 -14.53
CA ILE A 142 17.47 0.23 -13.92
C ILE A 142 18.95 0.55 -13.78
N GLY A 143 19.75 -0.46 -13.44
CA GLY A 143 21.13 -0.35 -13.00
C GLY A 143 21.23 -0.12 -11.49
N GLU A 144 21.78 -1.09 -10.77
CA GLU A 144 21.91 -1.07 -9.30
C GLU A 144 22.58 0.22 -8.78
N VAL A 145 23.72 0.62 -9.37
CA VAL A 145 24.44 1.85 -8.97
C VAL A 145 23.57 3.09 -9.15
N ARG A 146 22.78 3.14 -10.22
CA ARG A 146 21.86 4.26 -10.50
C ARG A 146 20.72 4.29 -9.49
N LEU A 147 20.15 3.13 -9.16
CA LEU A 147 19.10 2.99 -8.16
C LEU A 147 19.58 3.40 -6.77
N VAL A 148 20.74 2.89 -6.34
CA VAL A 148 21.36 3.25 -5.04
C VAL A 148 21.61 4.76 -4.96
N LYS A 149 22.15 5.36 -6.02
CA LYS A 149 22.36 6.82 -6.07
C LYS A 149 21.04 7.59 -5.97
N TRP A 150 19.98 7.13 -6.65
CA TRP A 150 18.66 7.77 -6.64
C TRP A 150 17.96 7.70 -5.26
N LEU A 151 18.17 6.60 -4.53
CA LEU A 151 17.64 6.41 -3.18
C LEU A 151 18.25 7.38 -2.15
N GLY A 152 19.49 7.82 -2.37
CA GLY A 152 20.10 8.95 -1.66
C GLY A 152 20.41 8.70 -0.18
N GLN A 153 20.58 7.46 0.25
CA GLN A 153 20.80 7.05 1.65
C GLN A 153 22.01 6.10 1.77
N PRO A 154 22.56 5.90 2.99
CA PRO A 154 23.61 4.91 3.24
C PRO A 154 23.15 3.50 2.85
N ARG A 155 24.06 2.73 2.24
CA ARG A 155 23.80 1.40 1.65
C ARG A 155 23.20 0.39 2.64
N GLU A 156 23.51 0.51 3.93
CA GLU A 156 23.19 -0.47 4.98
C GLU A 156 21.68 -0.63 5.24
N GLU A 157 20.87 0.45 5.18
CA GLU A 157 19.41 0.35 5.37
C GLU A 157 18.70 -0.30 4.16
N PHE A 158 19.40 -0.40 3.04
CA PHE A 158 18.87 -0.85 1.75
C PHE A 158 19.37 -2.20 1.34
N ASP A 159 20.44 -2.69 1.97
CA ASP A 159 21.06 -3.96 1.60
C ASP A 159 20.08 -5.13 1.77
N ALA A 160 19.18 -5.09 2.77
CA ALA A 160 18.15 -6.11 2.91
C ALA A 160 17.12 -6.08 1.75
N GLY A 161 16.68 -4.89 1.34
CA GLY A 161 15.76 -4.73 0.21
C GLY A 161 16.42 -5.11 -1.12
N LEU A 162 17.67 -4.68 -1.33
CA LEU A 162 18.49 -5.00 -2.51
C LEU A 162 18.80 -6.48 -2.60
N GLU A 163 19.10 -7.14 -1.48
CA GLU A 163 19.35 -8.59 -1.49
C GLU A 163 18.12 -9.37 -1.95
N THR A 164 16.93 -8.87 -1.63
CA THR A 164 15.68 -9.47 -2.10
C THR A 164 15.44 -9.21 -3.60
N PHE A 165 15.96 -8.11 -4.16
CA PHE A 165 16.02 -7.93 -5.61
C PHE A 165 17.02 -8.88 -6.29
N ARG A 166 18.08 -9.29 -5.59
CA ARG A 166 19.09 -10.21 -6.11
C ARG A 166 18.69 -11.68 -6.04
N SER A 167 17.79 -12.04 -5.12
CA SER A 167 17.46 -13.45 -4.85
C SER A 167 16.62 -14.15 -5.92
N ASP A 168 16.13 -13.44 -6.95
CA ASP A 168 15.32 -13.96 -8.08
C ASP A 168 14.00 -14.69 -7.74
N GLU A 169 13.71 -14.90 -6.47
CA GLU A 169 12.51 -15.62 -5.98
C GLU A 169 11.29 -14.72 -5.79
N SER A 170 11.47 -13.40 -5.87
CA SER A 170 10.38 -12.45 -5.60
C SER A 170 9.50 -12.23 -6.82
N GLU A 171 8.22 -12.54 -6.69
CA GLU A 171 7.20 -12.23 -7.72
C GLU A 171 6.63 -10.81 -7.56
N CYS A 172 6.67 -10.28 -6.34
CA CYS A 172 6.20 -8.96 -5.99
C CYS A 172 6.98 -8.41 -4.80
N LEU A 173 7.63 -7.26 -4.96
CA LEU A 173 8.39 -6.63 -3.89
C LEU A 173 8.13 -5.13 -3.84
N GLY A 174 8.04 -4.58 -2.63
CA GLY A 174 7.88 -3.16 -2.40
C GLY A 174 8.78 -2.71 -1.26
N PHE A 175 9.43 -1.57 -1.44
CA PHE A 175 10.30 -0.96 -0.44
C PHE A 175 10.14 0.56 -0.45
N THR A 176 10.27 1.19 0.71
CA THR A 176 10.18 2.66 0.84
C THR A 176 11.23 3.23 1.78
N VAL A 177 11.65 4.46 1.47
CA VAL A 177 12.54 5.29 2.28
C VAL A 177 11.70 6.27 3.06
N ALA A 178 11.74 6.18 4.38
CA ALA A 178 10.84 6.95 5.24
C ALA A 178 11.52 7.60 6.46
N PRO A 179 12.53 8.47 6.28
CA PRO A 179 13.18 9.17 7.39
C PRO A 179 12.15 9.99 8.17
N GLY A 180 12.10 9.77 9.49
CA GLY A 180 11.13 10.45 10.37
C GLY A 180 9.67 10.14 10.03
N GLY A 181 9.38 9.00 9.39
CA GLY A 181 8.02 8.61 8.97
C GLY A 181 7.53 9.30 7.68
N ILE A 182 8.36 10.11 7.01
CA ILE A 182 8.00 10.75 5.74
C ILE A 182 8.55 9.94 4.58
N ILE A 183 7.66 9.39 3.76
CA ILE A 183 8.07 8.63 2.58
C ILE A 183 8.67 9.56 1.52
N THR A 184 9.97 9.46 1.30
CA THR A 184 10.70 10.26 0.30
C THR A 184 10.89 9.51 -1.01
N ARG A 185 11.13 8.19 -0.94
CA ARG A 185 11.34 7.32 -2.10
C ARG A 185 10.61 5.98 -1.95
N ALA A 186 10.21 5.38 -3.06
CA ALA A 186 9.61 4.05 -3.11
C ALA A 186 10.07 3.27 -4.35
N VAL A 187 10.31 1.97 -4.20
CA VAL A 187 10.63 1.06 -5.29
C VAL A 187 9.70 -0.14 -5.21
N GLY A 188 9.07 -0.48 -6.34
CA GLY A 188 8.25 -1.66 -6.51
C GLY A 188 8.77 -2.52 -7.65
N PHE A 189 8.79 -3.83 -7.45
CA PHE A 189 9.02 -4.85 -8.46
C PHE A 189 7.74 -5.62 -8.73
N VAL A 190 7.47 -5.88 -10.01
CA VAL A 190 6.31 -6.64 -10.51
C VAL A 190 6.82 -7.69 -11.49
N SER A 191 6.60 -8.97 -11.19
CA SER A 191 6.94 -10.06 -12.10
C SER A 191 5.95 -10.15 -13.26
N THR A 192 6.45 -10.08 -14.49
CA THR A 192 5.65 -10.26 -15.73
C THR A 192 5.50 -11.72 -16.18
N GLY A 193 6.08 -12.66 -15.43
CA GLY A 193 5.92 -14.09 -15.67
C GLY A 193 4.64 -14.68 -15.06
N GLN A 194 3.79 -13.85 -14.48
CA GLN A 194 2.63 -14.24 -13.67
C GLN A 194 1.31 -14.03 -14.42
N SER A 195 0.20 -14.35 -13.75
CA SER A 195 -1.13 -14.00 -14.28
C SER A 195 -1.34 -12.49 -14.25
N ALA A 196 -2.15 -11.95 -15.17
CA ALA A 196 -2.51 -10.52 -15.18
C ALA A 196 -3.09 -10.05 -13.83
N SER A 197 -3.89 -10.88 -13.17
CA SER A 197 -4.41 -10.55 -11.83
C SER A 197 -3.31 -10.45 -10.77
N SER A 198 -2.29 -11.31 -10.83
CA SER A 198 -1.15 -11.26 -9.92
C SER A 198 -0.34 -9.97 -10.12
N GLU A 199 -0.10 -9.60 -11.37
CA GLU A 199 0.58 -8.35 -11.74
C GLU A 199 -0.18 -7.13 -11.23
N GLU A 200 -1.48 -7.08 -11.50
CA GLU A 200 -2.38 -6.00 -11.08
C GLU A 200 -2.38 -5.83 -9.56
N ASN A 201 -2.53 -6.92 -8.81
CA ASN A 201 -2.48 -6.92 -7.36
C ASN A 201 -1.11 -6.45 -6.84
N CYS A 202 -0.03 -6.87 -7.49
CA CYS A 202 1.30 -6.44 -7.10
C CYS A 202 1.53 -4.94 -7.35
N ILE A 203 1.08 -4.42 -8.48
CA ILE A 203 1.13 -2.99 -8.80
C ILE A 203 0.35 -2.20 -7.75
N ALA A 204 -0.88 -2.64 -7.44
CA ALA A 204 -1.71 -1.99 -6.44
C ALA A 204 -1.02 -1.95 -5.07
N LYS A 205 -0.48 -3.09 -4.64
CA LYS A 205 0.30 -3.20 -3.42
C LYS A 205 1.47 -2.22 -3.40
N ASN A 206 2.27 -2.16 -4.47
CA ASN A 206 3.44 -1.29 -4.54
C ASN A 206 3.07 0.20 -4.52
N LEU A 207 1.97 0.59 -5.16
CA LEU A 207 1.46 1.96 -5.14
C LEU A 207 0.94 2.37 -3.76
N LEU A 208 0.22 1.48 -3.09
CA LEU A 208 -0.27 1.71 -1.73
C LEU A 208 0.87 1.73 -0.71
N TYR A 209 1.88 0.88 -0.91
CA TYR A 209 3.15 0.98 -0.20
C TYR A 209 3.82 2.34 -0.44
N ALA A 210 3.87 2.85 -1.67
CA ALA A 210 4.52 4.13 -1.94
C ALA A 210 3.90 5.32 -1.16
N ILE A 211 2.69 5.16 -0.63
CA ILE A 211 1.98 6.21 0.12
C ILE A 211 1.71 5.89 1.59
N GLY A 212 2.08 4.71 2.09
CA GLY A 212 2.12 4.43 3.53
C GLY A 212 1.21 3.32 4.05
N LEU A 213 0.47 2.63 3.19
CA LEU A 213 -0.16 1.37 3.61
C LEU A 213 0.91 0.27 3.59
N ARG A 214 1.09 -0.42 4.73
CA ARG A 214 2.21 -1.35 4.97
C ARG A 214 1.77 -2.77 5.33
N GLY A 215 0.47 -3.04 5.31
CA GLY A 215 -0.05 -4.31 5.77
C GLY A 215 0.49 -5.53 5.04
N PRO A 216 0.19 -6.74 5.57
CA PRO A 216 0.76 -8.01 5.11
C PRO A 216 0.68 -8.22 3.57
N ALA A 217 1.33 -9.28 3.09
CA ALA A 217 1.23 -9.74 1.70
C ALA A 217 0.11 -10.77 1.44
N ASP A 218 -0.50 -11.38 2.48
CA ASP A 218 -1.66 -12.31 2.36
C ASP A 218 -2.87 -11.99 3.27
N GLY A 219 -3.86 -11.22 2.84
CA GLY A 219 -4.82 -10.61 3.76
C GLY A 219 -5.86 -9.77 3.01
N PRO A 220 -6.95 -9.39 3.67
CA PRO A 220 -8.17 -9.06 2.93
C PRO A 220 -8.19 -7.68 2.26
N SER A 221 -7.14 -6.84 2.40
CA SER A 221 -7.08 -5.54 1.71
C SER A 221 -5.93 -5.35 0.73
N ALA A 222 -6.16 -4.54 -0.30
CA ALA A 222 -5.34 -4.19 -1.46
C ALA A 222 -4.98 -5.30 -2.44
N ARG A 223 -5.17 -6.56 -2.02
CA ARG A 223 -4.74 -7.76 -2.74
C ARG A 223 -5.78 -8.31 -3.68
N ASN A 224 -6.94 -7.67 -3.74
CA ASN A 224 -8.02 -8.02 -4.63
C ASN A 224 -8.60 -6.71 -5.12
N LEU A 225 -8.13 -6.23 -6.27
CA LEU A 225 -8.93 -5.28 -7.04
C LEU A 225 -10.30 -5.92 -7.25
N ASP A 226 -11.37 -5.19 -6.95
CA ASP A 226 -12.68 -5.60 -7.41
C ASP A 226 -12.60 -5.65 -8.94
N TYR A 227 -12.66 -6.88 -9.47
CA TYR A 227 -12.54 -7.22 -10.88
C TYR A 227 -13.48 -6.38 -11.76
N SER A 228 -14.55 -5.82 -11.18
CA SER A 228 -15.52 -4.99 -11.87
C SER A 228 -15.26 -3.48 -11.80
N SER A 229 -14.44 -2.97 -10.87
CA SER A 229 -14.34 -1.53 -10.58
C SER A 229 -12.93 -0.94 -10.51
N ARG A 230 -11.85 -1.73 -10.40
CA ARG A 230 -10.44 -1.24 -10.36
C ARG A 230 -10.19 -0.12 -9.34
N THR A 231 -10.90 -0.18 -8.22
CA THR A 231 -10.75 0.73 -7.08
C THR A 231 -10.09 0.03 -5.91
N ILE A 232 -9.51 0.80 -4.99
CA ILE A 232 -9.10 0.27 -3.68
C ILE A 232 -10.31 -0.24 -2.90
N ASP A 233 -10.10 -1.26 -2.07
CA ASP A 233 -11.17 -1.82 -1.26
C ASP A 233 -11.44 -1.00 0.01
N ILE A 234 -12.42 -1.46 0.79
CA ILE A 234 -12.87 -0.78 2.01
C ILE A 234 -11.79 -0.69 3.08
N LEU A 235 -10.95 -1.71 3.24
CA LEU A 235 -9.96 -1.74 4.31
C LEU A 235 -8.75 -0.87 3.95
N ASP A 236 -8.39 -0.77 2.66
CA ASP A 236 -7.43 0.23 2.18
C ASP A 236 -7.96 1.65 2.33
N LYS A 237 -9.23 1.88 1.98
CA LYS A 237 -9.87 3.19 2.14
C LYS A 237 -9.80 3.65 3.59
N LEU A 238 -10.20 2.80 4.52
CA LEU A 238 -10.16 3.08 5.96
C LEU A 238 -8.72 3.30 6.45
N GLY A 239 -7.76 2.52 5.94
CA GLY A 239 -6.34 2.72 6.22
C GLY A 239 -5.85 4.09 5.76
N LEU A 240 -6.14 4.47 4.51
CA LEU A 240 -5.78 5.77 3.95
C LEU A 240 -6.44 6.92 4.68
N GLN A 241 -7.74 6.86 4.96
CA GLN A 241 -8.46 7.87 5.74
C GLN A 241 -7.92 8.00 7.17
N THR A 242 -7.33 6.94 7.72
CA THR A 242 -6.67 6.98 9.01
C THR A 242 -5.36 7.75 8.93
N ILE A 243 -4.48 7.44 7.97
CA ILE A 243 -3.17 8.10 7.89
C ILE A 243 -3.20 9.48 7.21
N TYR A 244 -4.16 9.75 6.33
CA TYR A 244 -4.39 11.04 5.65
C TYR A 244 -5.47 11.89 6.31
N GLY A 245 -5.99 11.47 7.47
CA GLY A 245 -6.92 12.27 8.26
C GLY A 245 -6.36 13.66 8.59
N ARG A 246 -7.27 14.62 8.82
CA ARG A 246 -6.89 15.96 9.29
C ARG A 246 -6.06 15.82 10.57
N ASN A 247 -5.04 16.66 10.71
CA ASN A 247 -4.14 16.71 11.88
C ASN A 247 -3.22 15.50 12.10
N VAL A 248 -3.28 14.45 11.26
CA VAL A 248 -2.35 13.32 11.36
C VAL A 248 -1.00 13.73 10.76
N GLN A 249 0.05 13.77 11.58
CA GLN A 249 1.41 14.08 11.12
C GLN A 249 2.22 12.79 10.88
N PRO A 250 3.16 12.78 9.91
CA PRO A 250 4.12 11.69 9.78
C PRO A 250 4.91 11.48 11.08
N GLY A 251 5.19 10.23 11.43
CA GLY A 251 5.95 9.84 12.63
C GLY A 251 5.15 9.81 13.93
N ILE A 252 3.90 10.29 13.95
CA ILE A 252 3.02 10.17 15.11
C ILE A 252 2.65 8.69 15.36
N LYS A 253 2.44 8.30 16.62
CA LYS A 253 2.01 6.94 16.95
C LYS A 253 0.58 6.68 16.52
N LEU A 254 0.28 5.46 16.05
CA LEU A 254 -1.09 5.09 15.70
C LEU A 254 -2.06 5.18 16.89
N ARG A 255 -1.58 4.93 18.12
CA ARG A 255 -2.37 5.16 19.33
C ARG A 255 -2.93 6.58 19.39
N GLU A 256 -2.06 7.57 19.17
CA GLU A 256 -2.40 8.99 19.23
C GLU A 256 -3.35 9.39 18.09
N VAL A 257 -3.22 8.79 16.89
CA VAL A 257 -4.16 9.02 15.77
C VAL A 257 -5.57 8.57 16.12
N ILE A 258 -5.69 7.41 16.77
CA ILE A 258 -6.99 6.84 17.14
C ILE A 258 -7.62 7.64 18.28
N GLU A 259 -6.81 8.14 19.22
CA GLU A 259 -7.28 8.99 20.33
C GLU A 259 -7.70 10.38 19.84
N VAL A 260 -6.96 11.03 18.93
CA VAL A 260 -7.32 12.35 18.38
C VAL A 260 -8.65 12.33 17.63
N LYS A 261 -8.98 11.24 16.93
CA LYS A 261 -10.28 11.08 16.25
C LYS A 261 -11.46 10.89 17.21
N SER A 262 -11.22 10.71 18.50
CA SER A 262 -12.30 10.57 19.50
C SER A 262 -12.82 11.91 20.03
N ASP A 263 -12.07 12.99 19.79
CA ASP A 263 -12.38 14.35 20.25
C ASP A 263 -12.94 15.27 19.13
N GLU A 264 -12.97 14.80 17.87
CA GLU A 264 -13.61 15.46 16.71
C GLU A 264 -15.07 14.99 16.53
#